data_AF-A0A2E0SGT3-F1
#
_entry.id   AF-A0A2E0SGT3-F1
#
_cell.length_a   1.000
_cell.length_b   1.000
_cell.length_c   1.000
_cell.angle_alpha   90.00
_cell.angle_beta   90.00
_cell.angle_gamma   90.00
#
_symmetry.space_group_name_H-M   'P 1'
#
loop_
_entity.id
_entity.type
_entity.pdbx_description
1 polymer ?
#
loop_
_entity_poly.entity_id
_entity_poly.type
_entity_poly.pdbx_seq_one_letter_code
_entity_poly.pdbx_strand_id
1 'polypeptide(L)'
;MPEQPQSDEFLNDDPITSPEADKQLSGFQQLGMGVLIFCCGFPGLELSGFGFGLPITLQTAILISLGGGLLGGSLLSKKSKFWGGICGLLAGPLSVLAVYFYTSHRASIYNVELVIVQAVASLPALGLYKFCTRHIADEPIEAPVHVPVIKTDNN
;
A
#
# COMPACT_ATOMS: atom_id res chain seq x y z
N MET A 1 -66.03 11.25 26.35
CA MET A 1 -64.69 10.63 26.48
C MET A 1 -63.93 10.97 25.21
N PRO A 2 -62.94 11.87 25.26
CA PRO A 2 -62.13 12.21 24.09
C PRO A 2 -61.13 11.08 23.78
N GLU A 3 -61.09 10.65 22.52
CA GLU A 3 -60.10 9.74 21.94
C GLU A 3 -58.69 10.32 22.09
N GLN A 4 -57.76 9.50 22.59
CA GLN A 4 -56.34 9.83 22.58
C GLN A 4 -55.74 9.50 21.21
N PRO A 5 -54.95 10.39 20.60
CA PRO A 5 -54.28 10.10 19.35
C PRO A 5 -53.12 9.11 19.58
N GLN A 6 -53.15 7.99 18.83
CA GLN A 6 -52.07 7.02 18.74
C GLN A 6 -50.77 7.70 18.31
N SER A 7 -49.76 7.67 19.17
CA SER A 7 -48.39 8.05 18.87
C SER A 7 -47.56 6.80 18.51
N ASP A 8 -48.02 6.06 17.50
CA ASP A 8 -47.36 4.85 17.01
C ASP A 8 -46.67 5.14 15.67
N GLU A 9 -45.80 6.14 15.61
CA GLU A 9 -45.00 6.37 14.41
C GLU A 9 -43.69 7.08 14.74
N PHE A 10 -42.62 6.59 14.12
CA PHE A 10 -41.25 7.13 14.15
C PHE A 10 -40.36 6.75 15.34
N LEU A 11 -40.03 5.46 15.43
CA LEU A 11 -38.62 5.08 15.48
C LEU A 11 -38.47 3.66 14.88
N ASN A 12 -38.55 3.56 13.55
CA ASN A 12 -37.91 2.45 12.88
C ASN A 12 -36.41 2.70 13.05
N ASP A 13 -35.82 2.05 14.05
CA ASP A 13 -34.40 1.73 14.08
C ASP A 13 -34.13 0.81 12.89
N ASP A 14 -34.02 1.39 11.69
CA ASP A 14 -33.37 0.72 10.58
C ASP A 14 -32.01 0.28 11.14
N PRO A 15 -31.70 -1.03 11.17
CA PRO A 15 -30.41 -1.47 11.65
C PRO A 15 -29.39 -0.73 10.80
N ILE A 16 -28.58 0.10 11.46
CA ILE A 16 -27.42 0.73 10.85
C ILE A 16 -26.61 -0.44 10.29
N THR A 17 -26.80 -0.74 9.01
CA THR A 17 -25.99 -1.70 8.28
C THR A 17 -24.63 -1.05 8.20
N SER A 18 -23.83 -1.28 9.25
CA SER A 18 -22.48 -0.79 9.37
C SER A 18 -21.78 -1.15 8.07
N PRO A 19 -21.29 -0.18 7.27
CA PRO A 19 -20.48 -0.46 6.09
C PRO A 19 -19.08 -0.98 6.49
N GLU A 20 -18.98 -1.69 7.62
CA GLU A 20 -17.87 -2.51 8.06
C GLU A 20 -17.96 -3.89 7.40
N ALA A 21 -18.19 -3.92 6.09
CA ALA A 21 -17.80 -5.06 5.29
C ALA A 21 -16.27 -5.13 5.38
N ASP A 22 -15.83 -5.87 6.38
CA ASP A 22 -14.48 -6.21 6.79
C ASP A 22 -13.59 -6.29 5.56
N LYS A 23 -12.90 -5.17 5.26
CA LYS A 23 -12.09 -5.04 4.06
C LYS A 23 -10.76 -5.72 4.34
N GLN A 24 -10.83 -7.01 4.62
CA GLN A 24 -9.68 -7.84 4.92
C GLN A 24 -8.67 -7.67 3.78
N LEU A 25 -7.46 -7.28 4.17
CA LEU A 25 -6.35 -7.18 3.24
C LEU A 25 -6.11 -8.57 2.67
N SER A 26 -6.06 -8.66 1.34
CA SER A 26 -5.71 -9.92 0.69
C SER A 26 -4.31 -10.34 1.17
N GLY A 27 -4.08 -11.63 1.40
CA GLY A 27 -2.76 -12.12 1.85
C GLY A 27 -1.60 -11.63 0.97
N PHE A 28 -1.83 -11.44 -0.33
CA PHE A 28 -0.86 -10.83 -1.24
C PHE A 28 -0.54 -9.37 -0.95
N GLN A 29 -1.51 -8.58 -0.49
CA GLN A 29 -1.28 -7.19 -0.09
C GLN A 29 -0.53 -7.11 1.22
N GLN A 30 -0.83 -8.02 2.16
CA GLN A 30 -0.11 -8.11 3.42
C GLN A 30 1.36 -8.53 3.17
N LEU A 31 1.58 -9.48 2.26
CA LEU A 31 2.91 -9.84 1.79
C LEU A 31 3.62 -8.65 1.12
N GLY A 32 2.92 -7.94 0.21
CA GLY A 32 3.47 -6.74 -0.45
C GLY A 32 3.87 -5.66 0.55
N MET A 33 3.05 -5.43 1.57
CA MET A 33 3.35 -4.50 2.66
C MET A 33 4.56 -4.96 3.49
N GLY A 34 4.64 -6.26 3.81
CA GLY A 34 5.80 -6.85 4.48
C GLY A 34 7.10 -6.68 3.69
N VAL A 35 7.07 -6.97 2.38
CA VAL A 35 8.23 -6.77 1.48
C VAL A 35 8.64 -5.31 1.45
N LEU A 36 7.69 -4.38 1.36
CA LEU A 36 7.97 -2.95 1.30
C LEU A 36 8.60 -2.46 2.61
N ILE A 37 8.02 -2.84 3.76
CA ILE A 37 8.55 -2.49 5.09
C ILE A 37 9.95 -3.08 5.27
N PHE A 38 10.15 -4.35 4.94
CA PHE A 38 11.44 -5.01 5.15
C PHE A 38 12.52 -4.44 4.22
N CYS A 39 12.28 -4.41 2.91
CA CYS A 39 13.28 -3.96 1.94
C CYS A 39 13.56 -2.45 1.98
N CYS A 40 12.65 -1.63 2.51
CA CYS A 40 12.88 -0.19 2.64
C CYS A 40 13.32 0.21 4.05
N GLY A 41 12.75 -0.42 5.08
CA GLY A 41 13.05 -0.12 6.48
C GLY A 41 14.39 -0.69 6.93
N PHE A 42 14.69 -1.95 6.58
CA PHE A 42 15.90 -2.62 7.04
C PHE A 42 17.19 -1.95 6.52
N PRO A 43 17.34 -1.62 5.22
CA PRO A 43 18.53 -0.91 4.77
C PRO A 43 18.64 0.52 5.35
N GLY A 44 17.51 1.19 5.59
CA GLY A 44 17.50 2.49 6.26
C GLY A 44 18.04 2.40 7.69
N LEU A 45 17.60 1.39 8.45
CA LEU A 45 18.08 1.11 9.81
C LEU A 45 19.58 0.80 9.85
N GLU A 46 20.08 -0.03 8.92
CA GLU A 46 21.50 -0.34 8.80
C GLU A 46 22.33 0.92 8.50
N LEU A 47 21.87 1.77 7.56
CA LEU A 47 22.56 3.03 7.22
C LEU A 47 22.61 4.02 8.39
N SER A 48 21.59 4.00 9.25
CA SER A 48 21.53 4.85 10.45
C SER A 48 22.35 4.30 11.62
N GLY A 49 23.01 3.14 11.47
CA GLY A 49 23.82 2.52 12.51
C GLY A 49 23.03 1.76 13.58
N PHE A 50 21.72 1.53 13.37
CA PHE A 50 20.85 0.77 14.28
C PHE A 50 20.68 -0.71 13.86
N GLY A 51 21.35 -1.12 12.80
CA GLY A 51 21.27 -2.49 12.27
C GLY A 51 22.22 -3.49 12.91
N PHE A 52 22.38 -4.64 12.26
CA PHE A 52 23.29 -5.73 12.63
C PHE A 52 24.77 -5.43 12.32
N GLY A 53 25.08 -4.23 11.83
CA GLY A 53 26.44 -3.83 11.49
C GLY A 53 26.90 -4.36 10.13
N LEU A 54 25.95 -4.56 9.21
CA LEU A 54 26.29 -4.95 7.84
C LEU A 54 26.91 -3.75 7.11
N PRO A 55 27.98 -3.94 6.32
CA PRO A 55 28.60 -2.87 5.54
C PRO A 55 27.75 -2.50 4.31
N ILE A 56 26.50 -2.09 4.54
CA ILE A 56 25.57 -1.64 3.50
C ILE A 56 25.93 -0.20 3.14
N THR A 57 26.29 0.01 1.88
CA THR A 57 26.47 1.36 1.34
C THR A 57 25.13 1.98 0.96
N LEU A 58 25.06 3.31 0.90
CA LEU A 58 23.86 4.03 0.46
C LEU A 58 23.36 3.53 -0.90
N GLN A 59 24.28 3.22 -1.82
CA GLN A 59 23.96 2.68 -3.15
C GLN A 59 23.27 1.32 -3.04
N THR A 60 23.81 0.41 -2.23
CA THR A 60 23.19 -0.91 -2.02
C THR A 60 21.82 -0.80 -1.35
N ALA A 61 21.65 0.10 -0.39
CA ALA A 61 20.36 0.34 0.25
C ALA A 61 19.32 0.86 -0.75
N ILE A 62 19.70 1.79 -1.62
CA ILE A 62 18.83 2.30 -2.69
C ILE A 62 18.44 1.16 -3.64
N LEU A 63 19.39 0.33 -4.09
CA LEU A 63 19.10 -0.80 -4.98
C LEU A 63 18.15 -1.82 -4.34
N ILE A 64 18.34 -2.15 -3.06
CA ILE A 64 17.44 -3.05 -2.32
C ILE A 64 16.05 -2.42 -2.21
N SER A 65 15.97 -1.13 -1.89
CA SER A 65 14.69 -0.42 -1.77
C SER A 65 13.98 -0.27 -3.11
N LEU A 66 14.70 -0.15 -4.23
CA LEU A 66 14.14 -0.13 -5.59
C LEU A 66 13.48 -1.47 -5.91
N GLY A 67 14.21 -2.58 -5.71
CA GLY A 67 13.70 -3.92 -5.98
C GLY A 67 12.50 -4.27 -5.09
N GLY A 68 12.63 -4.02 -3.78
CA GLY A 68 11.58 -4.27 -2.81
C GLY A 68 10.38 -3.32 -2.96
N GLY A 69 10.62 -2.05 -3.30
CA GLY A 69 9.58 -1.08 -3.60
C GLY A 69 8.79 -1.45 -4.85
N LEU A 70 9.46 -1.85 -5.93
CA LEU A 70 8.81 -2.33 -7.16
C LEU A 70 7.95 -3.57 -6.90
N LEU A 71 8.51 -4.60 -6.25
CA LEU A 71 7.79 -5.83 -5.92
C LEU A 71 6.65 -5.58 -4.94
N GLY A 72 6.94 -4.91 -3.82
CA GLY A 72 5.96 -4.61 -2.78
C GLY A 72 4.81 -3.73 -3.28
N GLY A 73 5.13 -2.68 -4.04
CA GLY A 73 4.13 -1.79 -4.66
C GLY A 73 3.26 -2.50 -5.69
N SER A 74 3.86 -3.39 -6.49
CA SER A 74 3.12 -4.20 -7.48
C SER A 74 2.14 -5.17 -6.81
N LEU A 75 2.53 -5.77 -5.66
CA LEU A 75 1.69 -6.69 -4.89
C LEU A 75 0.60 -5.98 -4.07
N LEU A 76 0.87 -4.75 -3.61
CA LEU A 76 -0.07 -3.97 -2.81
C LEU A 76 -1.27 -3.46 -3.65
N SER A 77 -1.04 -3.20 -4.94
CA SER A 77 -2.06 -2.66 -5.86
C SER A 77 -3.01 -3.74 -6.40
N LYS A 78 -4.31 -3.58 -6.12
CA LYS A 78 -5.37 -4.47 -6.67
C LYS A 78 -5.75 -4.13 -8.12
N LYS A 79 -5.77 -2.85 -8.49
CA LYS A 79 -6.33 -2.38 -9.77
C LYS A 79 -5.33 -2.50 -10.91
N SER A 80 -4.09 -2.05 -10.69
CA SER A 80 -3.03 -2.07 -11.71
C SER A 80 -1.68 -2.34 -11.07
N LYS A 81 -1.12 -3.52 -11.32
CA LYS A 81 0.21 -3.91 -10.83
C LYS A 81 1.29 -2.98 -11.36
N PHE A 82 1.15 -2.51 -12.61
CA PHE A 82 2.08 -1.59 -13.25
C PHE A 82 2.18 -0.26 -12.49
N TRP A 83 1.05 0.43 -12.26
CA TRP A 83 1.03 1.69 -11.52
C TRP A 83 1.46 1.52 -10.06
N GLY A 84 1.10 0.40 -9.43
CA GLY A 84 1.58 0.03 -8.11
C GLY A 84 3.10 -0.09 -8.05
N GLY A 85 3.69 -0.76 -9.05
CA GLY A 85 5.14 -0.92 -9.18
C GLY A 85 5.87 0.40 -9.36
N ILE A 86 5.40 1.29 -10.25
CA ILE A 86 6.01 2.62 -10.47
C ILE A 86 5.97 3.46 -9.20
N CYS A 87 4.84 3.49 -8.51
CA CYS A 87 4.71 4.23 -7.25
C CYS A 87 5.60 3.62 -6.16
N GLY A 88 5.68 2.30 -6.09
CA GLY A 88 6.58 1.59 -5.19
C GLY A 88 8.06 1.84 -5.46
N LEU A 89 8.45 1.94 -6.74
CA LEU A 89 9.80 2.26 -7.18
C LEU A 89 10.21 3.68 -6.76
N LEU A 90 9.27 4.63 -6.73
CA LEU A 90 9.51 5.96 -6.18
C LEU A 90 9.50 5.96 -4.65
N ALA A 91 8.55 5.26 -4.03
CA ALA A 91 8.40 5.20 -2.57
C ALA A 91 9.64 4.62 -1.87
N GLY A 92 10.23 3.56 -2.43
CA GLY A 92 11.38 2.86 -1.83
C GLY A 92 12.56 3.79 -1.57
N PRO A 93 13.20 4.35 -2.62
CA PRO A 93 14.31 5.28 -2.48
C PRO A 93 13.96 6.52 -1.66
N LEU A 94 12.77 7.12 -1.87
CA LEU A 94 12.36 8.29 -1.09
C LEU A 94 12.35 7.99 0.41
N SER A 95 11.85 6.81 0.79
CA SER A 95 11.74 6.41 2.18
C SER A 95 13.11 6.16 2.81
N VAL A 96 14.04 5.50 2.11
CA VAL A 96 15.42 5.30 2.57
C VAL A 96 16.14 6.65 2.71
N LEU A 97 15.98 7.53 1.73
CA LEU A 97 16.62 8.84 1.73
C LEU A 97 16.09 9.73 2.88
N ALA A 98 14.78 9.71 3.12
CA ALA A 98 14.16 10.42 4.22
C ALA A 98 14.68 9.95 5.58
N VAL A 99 14.77 8.62 5.78
CA VAL A 99 15.34 8.04 7.01
C VAL A 99 16.80 8.45 7.15
N TYR A 100 17.61 8.29 6.11
CA TYR A 100 19.03 8.65 6.11
C TYR A 100 19.26 10.11 6.51
N PHE A 101 18.58 11.06 5.87
CA PHE A 101 18.70 12.48 6.18
C PHE A 101 18.16 12.83 7.57
N TYR A 102 17.06 12.20 7.99
CA TYR A 102 16.52 12.39 9.33
C TYR A 102 17.51 11.94 10.42
N THR A 103 18.18 10.80 10.20
CA THR A 103 19.10 10.24 11.17
C THR A 103 20.46 10.92 11.21
N SER A 104 20.90 11.51 10.09
CA SER A 104 22.24 12.12 9.95
C SER A 104 22.52 13.26 10.93
N HIS A 105 21.48 13.89 11.51
CA HIS A 105 21.62 15.04 12.40
C HIS A 105 21.22 14.75 13.86
N ARG A 106 20.99 13.49 14.23
CA ARG A 106 20.52 13.12 15.59
C ARG A 106 21.43 12.08 16.24
N ALA A 107 21.74 12.30 17.52
CA ALA A 107 22.55 11.37 18.32
C ALA A 107 21.74 10.23 18.94
N SER A 108 20.42 10.39 19.08
CA SER A 108 19.51 9.38 19.63
C SER A 108 18.18 9.44 18.89
N ILE A 109 17.67 8.28 18.51
CA ILE A 109 16.48 8.13 17.68
C ILE A 109 15.70 6.94 18.21
N TYR A 110 14.40 7.11 18.41
CA TYR A 110 13.52 6.01 18.81
C TYR A 110 13.02 5.26 17.58
N ASN A 111 12.89 3.94 17.67
CA ASN A 111 12.38 3.10 16.58
C ASN A 111 11.01 3.58 16.05
N VAL A 112 10.17 4.12 16.93
CA VAL A 112 8.86 4.70 16.55
C VAL A 112 9.01 5.94 15.66
N GLU A 113 10.02 6.78 15.88
CA GLU A 113 10.26 7.96 15.02
C GLU A 113 10.58 7.52 13.59
N LEU A 114 11.39 6.48 13.42
CA LEU A 114 11.76 5.96 12.10
C LEU A 114 10.53 5.46 11.31
N VAL A 115 9.62 4.75 11.98
CA VAL A 115 8.36 4.29 11.37
C VAL A 115 7.51 5.49 10.91
N ILE A 116 7.45 6.55 11.72
CA ILE A 116 6.72 7.78 11.36
C ILE A 116 7.36 8.47 10.16
N VAL A 117 8.69 8.63 10.15
CA VAL A 117 9.40 9.25 9.02
C VAL A 117 9.18 8.45 7.74
N GLN A 118 9.26 7.12 7.81
CA GLN A 118 9.02 6.25 6.68
C GLN A 118 7.58 6.35 6.17
N ALA A 119 6.60 6.39 7.08
CA ALA A 119 5.19 6.57 6.74
C ALA A 119 4.96 7.92 6.04
N VAL A 120 5.52 9.02 6.57
CA VAL A 120 5.42 10.37 5.99
C VAL A 120 6.10 10.43 4.62
N ALA A 121 7.29 9.85 4.47
CA ALA A 121 8.03 9.82 3.21
C ALA A 121 7.31 9.02 2.11
N SER A 122 6.42 8.10 2.48
CA SER A 122 5.61 7.34 1.53
C SER A 122 4.38 8.09 1.01
N LEU A 123 3.97 9.19 1.67
CA LEU A 123 2.77 9.95 1.30
C LEU A 123 2.79 10.52 -0.12
N PRO A 124 3.91 11.09 -0.63
CA PRO A 124 3.96 11.58 -2.01
C PRO A 124 3.71 10.47 -3.03
N ALA A 125 4.27 9.28 -2.80
CA ALA A 125 4.06 8.13 -3.67
C ALA A 125 2.62 7.61 -3.61
N LEU A 126 1.99 7.62 -2.42
CA LEU A 126 0.59 7.25 -2.26
C LEU A 126 -0.35 8.28 -2.93
N GLY A 127 -0.01 9.57 -2.85
CA GLY A 127 -0.70 10.64 -3.56
C GLY A 127 -0.64 10.44 -5.07
N LEU A 128 0.55 10.16 -5.60
CA LEU A 128 0.74 9.86 -7.02
C LEU A 128 -0.04 8.61 -7.45
N TYR A 129 -0.01 7.55 -6.65
CA TYR A 129 -0.78 6.33 -6.93
C TYR A 129 -2.28 6.62 -7.03
N LYS A 130 -2.85 7.37 -6.06
CA LYS A 130 -4.26 7.78 -6.09
C LYS A 130 -4.58 8.66 -7.29
N PHE A 131 -3.68 9.57 -7.64
CA PHE A 131 -3.85 10.45 -8.80
C PHE A 131 -3.86 9.63 -10.11
N CYS A 132 -2.86 8.78 -10.34
CA CYS A 132 -2.76 7.95 -11.54
C CYS A 132 -3.91 6.94 -11.65
N THR A 133 -4.29 6.28 -10.55
CA THR A 133 -5.41 5.31 -10.59
C THR A 133 -6.78 5.95 -10.77
N ARG A 134 -6.94 7.24 -10.43
CA ARG A 134 -8.18 7.98 -10.63
C ARG A 134 -8.29 8.63 -12.01
N HIS A 135 -7.17 9.07 -12.60
CA HIS A 135 -7.18 9.82 -13.86
C HIS A 135 -6.72 9.03 -15.08
N ILE A 136 -5.91 7.98 -14.90
CA ILE A 136 -5.27 7.26 -16.03
C ILE A 136 -5.81 5.83 -16.15
N ALA A 137 -6.20 5.19 -15.04
CA ALA A 137 -6.65 3.79 -15.04
C ALA A 137 -8.13 3.61 -15.43
N ASP A 138 -8.69 4.50 -16.25
CA ASP A 138 -10.03 4.36 -16.84
C ASP A 138 -10.02 3.63 -18.18
N GLU A 139 -8.86 3.24 -18.71
CA GLU A 139 -8.83 2.27 -19.81
C GLU A 139 -9.07 0.86 -19.25
N PRO A 140 -10.21 0.22 -19.55
CA PRO A 140 -10.41 -1.17 -19.21
C PRO A 140 -9.34 -1.97 -19.95
N ILE A 141 -8.46 -2.65 -19.19
CA ILE A 141 -7.62 -3.70 -19.74
C ILE A 141 -8.60 -4.69 -20.35
N GLU A 142 -8.67 -4.73 -21.68
CA GLU A 142 -9.60 -5.55 -22.44
C GLU A 142 -9.67 -6.94 -21.81
N ALA A 143 -10.90 -7.34 -21.48
CA ALA A 143 -11.19 -8.63 -20.88
C ALA A 143 -10.45 -9.73 -21.65
N PRO A 144 -10.00 -10.82 -20.98
CA PRO A 144 -9.39 -11.95 -21.66
C PRO A 144 -10.29 -12.32 -22.83
N VAL A 145 -9.78 -12.17 -24.05
CA VAL A 145 -10.46 -12.54 -25.29
C VAL A 145 -11.04 -13.91 -25.04
N HIS A 146 -12.36 -14.00 -24.92
CA HIS A 146 -13.05 -15.26 -24.70
C HIS A 146 -12.84 -16.02 -26.01
N VAL A 147 -11.75 -16.78 -26.09
CA VAL A 147 -11.50 -17.68 -27.21
C VAL A 147 -12.69 -18.64 -27.18
N PRO A 148 -13.56 -18.65 -28.19
CA PRO A 148 -14.64 -19.61 -28.21
C PRO A 148 -13.99 -20.99 -28.23
N VAL A 149 -14.26 -21.78 -27.19
CA VAL A 149 -13.87 -23.19 -27.16
C VAL A 149 -14.69 -23.87 -28.24
N ILE A 150 -14.10 -24.02 -29.43
CA ILE A 150 -14.69 -24.83 -30.49
C ILE A 150 -14.70 -26.26 -29.95
N LYS A 151 -15.87 -26.72 -29.51
CA LYS A 151 -16.09 -28.14 -29.24
C LYS A 151 -16.02 -28.85 -30.59
N THR A 152 -14.91 -29.53 -30.84
CA THR A 152 -14.81 -30.52 -31.92
C THR A 152 -15.55 -31.76 -31.44
N ASP A 153 -16.80 -31.93 -31.88
CA ASP A 153 -17.51 -33.19 -31.73
C ASP A 153 -16.79 -34.23 -32.60
N ASN A 154 -15.99 -35.08 -31.97
CA ASN A 154 -15.41 -36.26 -32.61
C ASN A 154 -16.46 -37.37 -32.62
N ASN A 155 -16.84 -37.71 -33.85
CA ASN A 155 -17.71 -38.77 -34.31
C ASN A 155 -17.31 -40.17 -33.80
#